data_AF-A0A2E7MC38-F1
#
_entry.id   AF-A0A2E7MC38-F1
#
_cell.length_a   1.000
_cell.length_b   1.000
_cell.length_c   1.000
_cell.angle_alpha   90.00
_cell.angle_beta   90.00
_cell.angle_gamma   90.00
#
_symmetry.space_group_name_H-M   'P 1'
#
loop_
_entity.id
_entity.type
_entity.pdbx_description
1 polymer ?
#
loop_
_entity_poly.entity_id
_entity_poly.type
_entity_poly.pdbx_seq_one_letter_code
_entity_poly.pdbx_strand_id
1 'polypeptide(L)'
;MSAEGSPPQQAPEPLGAPTATLTGRSVAVEVLVLYLGSCFVIRLIKEAVNGWNLAADWLVLVALVFFYTPVVAERFRNYRVPGDVLYPEGPIIRLRRIPLLGGREFSFQAPQLRTPLLWWGIVVLLIYPVFIPGYHLWQSWGFNRFTIELLSLAQESETLHWLLVDVLGMWGPYPRFHPDFAVRGFPPDLALIILYQLICVGYAEEYFYRGYMQTRLDSVFRPDRFQLFGAKFGWSLPVVAVLFTLGHALVEPRLWQPFILFPALLFGWLRARTGNVLAATLFHAWANTVMIVLDHIYGITSAGS
;
A
#
# COMPACT_ATOMS: atom_id res chain seq x y z
N MET A 1 39.02 -43.24 22.29
CA MET A 1 39.01 -41.84 21.81
C MET A 1 37.55 -41.42 21.70
N SER A 2 37.06 -40.77 22.75
CA SER A 2 35.68 -40.29 22.85
C SER A 2 35.59 -38.94 22.16
N ALA A 3 34.64 -38.78 21.24
CA ALA A 3 34.39 -37.53 20.54
C ALA A 3 33.67 -36.55 21.51
N GLU A 4 34.32 -35.44 21.82
CA GLU A 4 33.75 -34.32 22.57
C GLU A 4 32.61 -33.69 21.76
N GLY A 5 31.43 -33.62 22.35
CA GLY A 5 30.27 -32.92 21.81
C GLY A 5 30.48 -31.41 21.87
N SER A 6 30.25 -30.73 20.74
CA SER A 6 30.25 -29.27 20.69
C SER A 6 29.17 -28.70 21.63
N PRO A 7 29.44 -27.61 22.35
CA PRO A 7 28.47 -27.02 23.26
C PRO A 7 27.27 -26.45 22.49
N PRO A 8 26.06 -26.51 23.08
CA PRO A 8 24.87 -25.97 22.45
C PRO A 8 25.03 -24.46 22.22
N GLN A 9 24.76 -24.02 21.00
CA GLN A 9 24.67 -22.61 20.63
C GLN A 9 23.64 -21.93 21.55
N GLN A 10 24.10 -21.04 22.41
CA GLN A 10 23.21 -20.19 23.22
C GLN A 10 22.32 -19.40 22.28
N ALA A 11 21.00 -19.51 22.49
CA ALA A 11 20.03 -18.66 21.82
C ALA A 11 20.41 -17.18 22.07
N PRO A 12 20.25 -16.29 21.08
CA PRO A 12 20.49 -14.86 21.30
C PRO A 12 19.64 -14.39 22.48
N GLU A 13 20.26 -13.66 23.40
CA GLU A 13 19.59 -13.05 24.54
C GLU A 13 18.35 -12.28 24.05
N PRO A 14 17.19 -12.41 24.72
CA PRO A 14 16.06 -11.55 24.45
C PRO A 14 16.51 -10.11 24.71
N LEU A 15 16.39 -9.26 23.68
CA LEU A 15 16.51 -7.80 23.81
C LEU A 15 15.76 -7.37 25.07
N GLY A 16 16.49 -6.69 25.97
CA GLY A 16 16.05 -6.37 27.32
C GLY A 16 14.63 -5.82 27.39
N ALA A 17 13.98 -6.09 28.53
CA ALA A 17 12.62 -5.67 28.83
C ALA A 17 12.32 -4.23 28.35
N PRO A 18 11.11 -3.95 27.82
CA PRO A 18 10.79 -2.68 27.20
C PRO A 18 11.14 -1.51 28.14
N THR A 19 12.15 -0.73 27.75
CA THR A 19 12.54 0.50 28.41
C THR A 19 11.41 1.52 28.29
N ALA A 20 10.76 1.81 29.41
CA ALA A 20 9.70 2.80 29.62
C ALA A 20 8.45 2.63 28.74
N THR A 21 7.27 2.56 29.37
CA THR A 21 5.98 2.69 28.69
C THR A 21 5.93 4.03 27.96
N LEU A 22 6.08 3.99 26.63
CA LEU A 22 6.05 5.20 25.81
C LEU A 22 4.69 5.86 25.95
N THR A 23 4.70 7.16 26.24
CA THR A 23 3.47 7.95 26.33
C THR A 23 2.81 8.03 24.96
N GLY A 24 1.47 8.13 24.91
CA GLY A 24 0.75 8.31 23.66
C GLY A 24 1.23 9.50 22.83
N ARG A 25 1.72 10.57 23.49
CA ARG A 25 2.36 11.72 22.85
C ARG A 25 3.65 11.33 22.12
N SER A 26 4.51 10.51 22.73
CA SER A 26 5.76 10.07 22.10
C SER A 26 5.49 9.26 20.83
N VAL A 27 4.51 8.36 20.87
CA VAL A 27 4.13 7.55 19.72
C VAL A 27 3.50 8.42 18.61
N ALA A 28 2.65 9.39 18.98
CA ALA A 28 2.07 10.31 18.00
C ALA A 28 3.13 11.15 17.28
N VAL A 29 4.11 11.68 18.02
CA VAL A 29 5.24 12.45 17.44
C VAL A 29 6.09 11.56 16.54
N GLU A 30 6.39 10.34 16.97
CA GLU A 30 7.12 9.36 16.16
C GLU A 30 6.43 9.07 14.83
N VAL A 31 5.15 8.70 14.87
CA VAL A 31 4.35 8.43 13.66
C VAL A 31 4.31 9.65 12.75
N LEU A 32 4.09 10.84 13.31
CA LEU A 32 4.02 12.08 12.53
C LEU A 32 5.34 12.42 11.85
N VAL A 33 6.47 12.28 12.57
CA VAL A 33 7.81 12.53 12.01
C VAL A 33 8.13 11.54 10.88
N LEU A 34 7.85 10.25 11.09
CA LEU A 34 8.08 9.23 10.05
C LEU A 34 7.20 9.47 8.82
N TYR A 35 5.93 9.81 9.04
CA TYR A 35 4.96 10.08 7.98
C TYR A 35 5.35 11.31 7.16
N LEU A 36 5.56 12.47 7.80
CA LEU A 36 5.91 13.71 7.11
C LEU A 36 7.31 13.62 6.47
N GLY A 37 8.27 13.00 7.16
CA GLY A 37 9.60 12.76 6.62
C GLY A 37 9.56 11.87 5.37
N SER A 38 8.78 10.79 5.38
CA SER A 38 8.60 9.92 4.21
C SER A 38 7.93 10.68 3.06
N CYS A 39 6.84 11.41 3.33
CA CYS A 39 6.16 12.21 2.30
C CYS A 39 7.11 13.23 1.65
N PHE A 40 7.94 13.90 2.44
CA PHE A 40 8.94 14.85 1.94
C PHE A 40 9.96 14.16 1.03
N VAL A 41 10.57 13.05 1.46
CA VAL A 41 11.55 12.31 0.65
C VAL A 41 10.92 11.78 -0.63
N ILE A 42 9.72 11.21 -0.55
CA ILE A 42 8.99 10.71 -1.73
C ILE A 42 8.71 11.84 -2.72
N ARG A 43 8.29 13.01 -2.23
CA ARG A 43 8.09 14.18 -3.08
C ARG A 43 9.39 14.61 -3.75
N LEU A 44 10.50 14.68 -3.02
CA LEU A 44 11.81 14.98 -3.61
C LEU A 44 12.21 13.98 -4.69
N ILE A 45 11.97 12.68 -4.49
CA ILE A 45 12.22 11.65 -5.50
C ILE A 45 11.39 11.94 -6.76
N LYS A 46 10.09 12.23 -6.62
CA LYS A 46 9.23 12.53 -7.77
C LYS A 46 9.65 13.79 -8.50
N GLU A 47 9.95 14.86 -7.78
CA GLU A 47 10.42 16.12 -8.38
C GLU A 47 11.77 15.93 -9.09
N ALA A 48 12.67 15.10 -8.54
CA ALA A 48 13.94 14.78 -9.20
C ALA A 48 13.73 13.94 -10.47
N VAL A 49 12.86 12.92 -10.41
CA VAL A 49 12.52 12.09 -11.59
C VAL A 49 11.93 12.95 -12.70
N ASN A 50 10.95 13.81 -12.38
CA ASN A 50 10.31 14.69 -13.35
C ASN A 50 11.26 15.78 -13.85
N GLY A 51 11.94 16.48 -12.93
CA GLY A 51 12.81 17.62 -13.24
C GLY A 51 14.07 17.23 -14.02
N TRP A 52 14.54 15.99 -13.89
CA TRP A 52 15.66 15.45 -14.66
C TRP A 52 15.21 14.57 -15.84
N ASN A 53 13.91 14.47 -16.11
CA ASN A 53 13.33 13.67 -17.18
C ASN A 53 13.84 12.21 -17.16
N LEU A 54 13.90 11.63 -15.96
CA LEU A 54 14.28 10.23 -15.77
C LEU A 54 13.10 9.31 -16.11
N ALA A 55 13.40 8.07 -16.47
CA ALA A 55 12.38 7.04 -16.67
C ALA A 55 11.54 6.82 -15.39
N ALA A 56 10.24 6.56 -15.55
CA ALA A 56 9.32 6.27 -14.45
C ALA A 56 9.78 5.10 -13.55
N ASP A 57 10.61 4.19 -14.06
CA ASP A 57 11.21 3.09 -13.29
C ASP A 57 11.98 3.55 -12.04
N TRP A 58 12.50 4.78 -12.05
CA TRP A 58 13.18 5.38 -10.89
C TRP A 58 12.23 5.60 -9.69
N LEU A 59 10.92 5.56 -9.89
CA LEU A 59 9.95 5.59 -8.80
C LEU A 59 10.02 4.34 -7.91
N VAL A 60 10.75 3.29 -8.31
CA VAL A 60 11.10 2.17 -7.41
C VAL A 60 11.80 2.64 -6.12
N LEU A 61 12.47 3.79 -6.15
CA LEU A 61 13.08 4.39 -4.96
C LEU A 61 12.05 4.75 -3.88
N VAL A 62 10.79 5.01 -4.25
CA VAL A 62 9.69 5.23 -3.31
C VAL A 62 9.44 4.00 -2.46
N ALA A 63 9.50 2.80 -3.07
CA ALA A 63 9.37 1.54 -2.34
C ALA A 63 10.45 1.40 -1.26
N LEU A 64 11.68 1.83 -1.55
CA LEU A 64 12.78 1.81 -0.58
C LEU A 64 12.48 2.71 0.63
N VAL A 65 11.88 3.89 0.43
CA VAL A 65 11.45 4.75 1.54
C VAL A 65 10.46 4.01 2.42
N PHE A 66 9.46 3.36 1.84
CA PHE A 66 8.46 2.63 2.62
C PHE A 66 9.01 1.39 3.33
N PHE A 67 10.00 0.68 2.75
CA PHE A 67 10.64 -0.46 3.42
C PHE A 67 11.58 -0.04 4.54
N TYR A 68 12.42 0.97 4.31
CA TYR A 68 13.50 1.29 5.24
C TYR A 68 13.07 2.24 6.35
N THR A 69 12.07 3.09 6.15
CA THR A 69 11.60 3.99 7.22
C THR A 69 11.14 3.22 8.47
N PRO A 70 10.31 2.17 8.39
CA PRO A 70 9.97 1.34 9.55
C PRO A 70 11.19 0.68 10.19
N VAL A 71 12.09 0.10 9.40
CA VAL A 71 13.29 -0.60 9.90
C VAL A 71 14.18 0.34 10.71
N VAL A 72 14.37 1.56 10.20
CA VAL A 72 15.12 2.62 10.88
C VAL A 72 14.40 3.02 12.18
N ALA A 73 13.09 3.19 12.13
CA ALA A 73 12.30 3.56 13.29
C ALA A 73 12.29 2.49 14.39
N GLU A 74 12.13 1.22 14.02
CA GLU A 74 12.24 0.06 14.91
C GLU A 74 13.58 0.06 15.66
N ARG A 75 14.68 0.27 14.92
CA ARG A 75 16.02 0.33 15.49
C ARG A 75 16.19 1.50 16.47
N PHE A 76 15.74 2.70 16.11
CA PHE A 76 15.87 3.88 16.97
C PHE A 76 14.97 3.84 18.21
N ARG A 77 13.84 3.13 18.14
CA ARG A 77 12.86 3.05 19.22
C ARG A 77 13.00 1.80 20.08
N ASN A 78 13.95 0.92 19.77
CA ASN A 78 14.08 -0.39 20.37
C ASN A 78 12.72 -1.13 20.41
N TYR A 79 12.00 -1.04 19.30
CA TYR A 79 10.67 -1.62 19.09
C TYR A 79 10.72 -2.49 17.84
N ARG A 80 9.99 -3.59 17.82
CA ARG A 80 9.90 -4.47 16.65
C ARG A 80 8.45 -4.83 16.41
N VAL A 81 7.99 -4.64 15.18
CA VAL A 81 6.69 -5.16 14.74
C VAL A 81 6.78 -6.69 14.70
N PRO A 82 5.79 -7.42 15.25
CA PRO A 82 5.76 -8.87 15.15
C PRO A 82 5.88 -9.35 13.69
N GLY A 83 6.74 -10.34 13.45
CA GLY A 83 7.06 -10.83 12.10
C GLY A 83 5.84 -11.39 11.37
N ASP A 84 4.93 -12.02 12.11
CA ASP A 84 3.67 -12.58 11.64
C ASP A 84 2.69 -11.53 11.08
N VAL A 85 2.80 -10.27 11.52
CA VAL A 85 2.03 -9.15 10.96
C VAL A 85 2.55 -8.78 9.57
N LEU A 86 3.86 -8.81 9.37
CA LEU A 86 4.53 -8.40 8.13
C LEU A 86 4.53 -9.53 7.08
N TYR A 87 4.60 -10.77 7.55
CA TYR A 87 4.55 -11.98 6.75
C TYR A 87 3.78 -13.06 7.50
N PRO A 88 2.66 -13.58 6.99
CA PRO A 88 1.90 -14.61 7.69
C PRO A 88 2.76 -15.87 7.86
N GLU A 89 3.20 -16.14 9.07
CA GLU A 89 4.02 -17.30 9.40
C GLU A 89 3.19 -18.59 9.34
N GLY A 90 3.66 -19.58 8.57
CA GLY A 90 3.05 -20.91 8.47
C GLY A 90 4.02 -22.02 8.86
N PRO A 91 3.75 -23.29 8.49
CA PRO A 91 4.55 -24.42 8.94
C PRO A 91 5.97 -24.38 8.38
N ILE A 92 6.93 -24.83 9.19
CA ILE A 92 8.32 -25.00 8.76
C ILE A 92 8.40 -26.23 7.85
N ILE A 93 8.73 -26.01 6.59
CA ILE A 93 8.99 -27.05 5.61
C ILE A 93 10.47 -27.41 5.68
N ARG A 94 10.77 -28.66 6.05
CA ARG A 94 12.12 -29.21 6.05
C ARG A 94 12.34 -30.00 4.76
N LEU A 95 13.21 -29.49 3.89
CA LEU A 95 13.67 -30.21 2.72
C LEU A 95 14.75 -31.22 3.15
N ARG A 96 14.50 -32.49 2.85
CA ARG A 96 15.43 -33.60 3.11
C ARG A 96 16.75 -33.34 2.37
N ARG A 97 17.88 -33.76 2.97
CA ARG A 97 19.25 -33.57 2.45
C ARG A 97 19.31 -33.60 0.93
N ILE A 98 19.64 -32.45 0.32
CA ILE A 98 19.88 -32.36 -1.12
C ILE A 98 21.36 -32.75 -1.36
N PRO A 99 21.65 -33.89 -2.01
CA PRO A 99 23.03 -34.35 -2.19
C PRO A 99 23.91 -33.36 -2.94
N LEU A 100 23.32 -32.59 -3.86
CA LEU A 100 23.97 -31.54 -4.66
C LEU A 100 24.40 -30.30 -3.85
N LEU A 101 23.88 -30.10 -2.63
CA LEU A 101 24.19 -28.96 -1.74
C LEU A 101 24.92 -29.41 -0.47
N GLY A 102 25.82 -30.38 -0.60
CA GLY A 102 26.69 -30.83 0.51
C GLY A 102 25.95 -31.48 1.68
N GLY A 103 24.74 -32.02 1.45
CA GLY A 103 23.99 -32.74 2.47
C GLY A 103 23.47 -31.87 3.62
N ARG A 104 23.38 -30.54 3.44
CA ARG A 104 22.75 -29.63 4.42
C ARG A 104 21.24 -29.84 4.45
N GLU A 105 20.67 -29.82 5.65
CA GLU A 105 19.21 -29.70 5.82
C GLU A 105 18.81 -28.24 5.59
N PHE A 106 17.82 -28.04 4.71
CA PHE A 106 17.23 -26.73 4.48
C PHE A 106 15.84 -26.72 5.07
N SER A 107 15.60 -25.78 5.99
CA SER A 107 14.26 -25.51 6.49
C SER A 107 13.87 -24.08 6.12
N PHE A 108 12.67 -23.91 5.57
CA PHE A 108 12.09 -22.59 5.35
C PHE A 108 10.69 -22.56 5.95
N GLN A 109 10.28 -21.40 6.45
CA GLN A 109 8.95 -21.19 6.97
C GLN A 109 8.03 -20.83 5.80
N ALA A 110 7.08 -21.72 5.47
CA ALA A 110 6.13 -21.45 4.41
C ALA A 110 5.08 -20.43 4.90
N PRO A 111 4.67 -19.45 4.08
CA PRO A 111 3.67 -18.49 4.52
C PRO A 111 2.29 -19.13 4.66
N GLN A 112 1.51 -18.70 5.65
CA GLN A 112 0.13 -19.14 5.80
C GLN A 112 -0.80 -18.34 4.88
N LEU A 113 -1.09 -18.90 3.70
CA LEU A 113 -1.80 -18.18 2.63
C LEU A 113 -3.32 -18.30 2.69
N ARG A 114 -3.86 -19.33 3.37
CA ARG A 114 -5.29 -19.65 3.33
C ARG A 114 -6.18 -18.49 3.76
N THR A 115 -5.91 -17.90 4.93
CA THR A 115 -6.75 -16.84 5.49
C THR A 115 -6.66 -15.55 4.68
N PRO A 116 -5.45 -15.06 4.30
CA PRO A 116 -5.34 -13.89 3.43
C PRO A 116 -6.00 -14.05 2.07
N LEU A 117 -5.77 -15.17 1.38
CA LEU A 117 -6.34 -15.42 0.05
C LEU A 117 -7.87 -15.54 0.09
N LEU A 118 -8.42 -16.18 1.13
CA LEU A 118 -9.87 -16.30 1.29
C LEU A 118 -10.52 -14.91 1.41
N TRP A 119 -10.02 -14.07 2.31
CA TRP A 119 -10.61 -12.75 2.53
C TRP A 119 -10.37 -11.78 1.38
N TRP A 120 -9.19 -11.84 0.76
CA TRP A 120 -8.92 -11.14 -0.49
C TRP A 120 -9.93 -11.53 -1.57
N GLY A 121 -10.12 -12.83 -1.81
CA GLY A 121 -11.04 -13.34 -2.82
C GLY A 121 -12.50 -12.95 -2.56
N ILE A 122 -12.96 -13.05 -1.31
CA ILE A 122 -14.31 -12.61 -0.92
C ILE A 122 -14.50 -11.13 -1.25
N VAL A 123 -13.56 -10.26 -0.86
CA VAL A 123 -13.67 -8.82 -1.07
C VAL A 123 -13.64 -8.47 -2.56
N VAL A 124 -12.76 -9.11 -3.35
CA VAL A 124 -12.72 -8.93 -4.81
C VAL A 124 -14.06 -9.31 -5.44
N LEU A 125 -14.62 -10.47 -5.08
CA LEU A 125 -15.89 -10.96 -5.62
C LEU A 125 -17.09 -10.11 -5.21
N LEU A 126 -17.02 -9.40 -4.08
CA LEU A 126 -18.10 -8.55 -3.60
C LEU A 126 -18.04 -7.16 -4.25
N ILE A 127 -16.85 -6.59 -4.41
CA ILE A 127 -16.66 -5.21 -4.88
C ILE A 127 -16.65 -5.13 -6.41
N TYR A 128 -15.89 -5.96 -7.10
CA TYR A 128 -15.59 -5.73 -8.51
C TYR A 128 -16.75 -5.96 -9.49
N PRO A 129 -17.71 -6.89 -9.24
CA PRO A 129 -18.89 -6.99 -10.08
C PRO A 129 -19.77 -5.73 -10.09
N VAL A 130 -19.70 -4.91 -9.05
CA VAL A 130 -20.40 -3.61 -8.96
C VAL A 130 -19.50 -2.48 -9.45
N PHE A 131 -18.22 -2.51 -9.08
CA PHE A 131 -17.25 -1.48 -9.43
C PHE A 131 -17.05 -1.35 -10.95
N ILE A 132 -16.89 -2.46 -11.67
CA ILE A 132 -16.60 -2.41 -13.12
C ILE A 132 -17.75 -1.78 -13.91
N PRO A 133 -19.03 -2.18 -13.74
CA PRO A 133 -20.15 -1.49 -14.37
C PRO A 133 -20.28 -0.03 -13.92
N GLY A 134 -20.06 0.27 -12.64
CA GLY A 134 -20.08 1.64 -12.12
C GLY A 134 -19.02 2.52 -12.76
N TYR A 135 -17.80 2.01 -12.89
CA TYR A 135 -16.70 2.66 -13.59
C TYR A 135 -17.03 2.87 -15.07
N HIS A 136 -17.63 1.89 -15.74
CA HIS A 136 -18.09 2.05 -17.12
C HIS A 136 -19.12 3.17 -17.25
N LEU A 137 -20.14 3.20 -16.38
CA LEU A 137 -21.15 4.26 -16.40
C LEU A 137 -20.53 5.63 -16.12
N TRP A 138 -19.61 5.70 -15.16
CA TRP A 138 -18.87 6.91 -14.82
C TRP A 138 -18.07 7.43 -16.02
N GLN A 139 -17.25 6.60 -16.67
CA GLN A 139 -16.43 7.04 -17.79
C GLN A 139 -17.23 7.33 -19.07
N SER A 140 -18.30 6.58 -19.31
CA SER A 140 -19.12 6.79 -20.51
C SER A 140 -19.99 8.05 -20.41
N TRP A 141 -20.40 8.46 -19.21
CA TRP A 141 -21.42 9.52 -19.03
C TRP A 141 -21.07 10.55 -17.97
N GLY A 142 -20.68 10.11 -16.77
CA GLY A 142 -20.52 10.98 -15.60
C GLY A 142 -19.28 11.88 -15.65
N PHE A 143 -18.13 11.31 -16.00
CA PHE A 143 -16.84 11.97 -15.86
C PHE A 143 -16.65 13.12 -16.85
N ASN A 144 -17.01 12.90 -18.12
CA ASN A 144 -17.00 13.95 -19.14
C ASN A 144 -17.90 15.13 -18.74
N ARG A 145 -19.12 14.85 -18.26
CA ARG A 145 -20.04 15.90 -17.82
C ARG A 145 -19.49 16.67 -16.60
N PHE A 146 -19.04 15.94 -15.58
CA PHE A 146 -18.49 16.52 -14.36
C PHE A 146 -17.32 17.46 -14.65
N THR A 147 -16.40 17.03 -15.51
CA THR A 147 -15.21 17.82 -15.87
C THR A 147 -15.55 19.06 -16.70
N ILE A 148 -16.50 18.98 -17.65
CA ILE A 148 -17.01 20.15 -18.37
C ILE A 148 -17.65 21.15 -17.41
N GLU A 149 -18.57 20.69 -16.54
CA GLU A 149 -19.27 21.56 -15.60
C GLU A 149 -18.27 22.25 -14.65
N LEU A 150 -17.33 21.50 -14.08
CA LEU A 150 -16.34 22.04 -13.15
C LEU A 150 -15.38 23.03 -13.84
N LEU A 151 -14.89 22.73 -15.04
CA LEU A 151 -14.00 23.64 -15.79
C LEU A 151 -14.73 24.90 -16.25
N SER A 152 -16.02 24.81 -16.56
CA SER A 152 -16.82 25.99 -16.92
C SER A 152 -16.95 26.99 -15.77
N LEU A 153 -16.99 26.53 -14.51
CA LEU A 153 -16.96 27.41 -13.33
C LEU A 153 -15.64 28.20 -13.21
N ALA A 154 -14.55 27.68 -13.76
CA ALA A 154 -13.22 28.29 -13.72
C ALA A 154 -12.90 29.17 -14.93
N GLN A 155 -13.80 29.27 -15.90
CA GLN A 155 -13.55 29.99 -17.16
C GLN A 155 -13.29 31.49 -16.93
N GLU A 156 -13.94 32.09 -15.93
CA GLU A 156 -13.86 33.53 -15.63
C GLU A 156 -12.90 33.84 -14.46
N SER A 157 -12.19 32.85 -13.92
CA SER A 157 -11.30 33.04 -12.76
C SER A 157 -9.97 32.34 -12.96
N GLU A 158 -8.92 33.13 -13.23
CA GLU A 158 -7.55 32.62 -13.34
C GLU A 158 -7.10 31.85 -12.10
N THR A 159 -7.46 32.34 -10.90
CA THR A 159 -7.15 31.66 -9.63
C THR A 159 -7.82 30.29 -9.54
N LEU A 160 -9.09 30.17 -9.93
CA LEU A 160 -9.81 28.92 -9.89
C LEU A 160 -9.30 27.95 -10.97
N HIS A 161 -8.96 28.47 -12.15
CA HIS A 161 -8.36 27.70 -13.23
C HIS A 161 -7.01 27.11 -12.78
N TRP A 162 -6.12 27.94 -12.26
CA TRP A 162 -4.82 27.51 -11.72
C TRP A 162 -4.98 26.44 -10.63
N LEU A 163 -5.90 26.65 -9.68
CA LEU A 163 -6.15 25.67 -8.62
C LEU A 163 -6.65 24.34 -9.19
N LEU A 164 -7.62 24.35 -10.09
CA LEU A 164 -8.20 23.10 -10.61
C LEU A 164 -7.24 22.34 -11.53
N VAL A 165 -6.60 23.05 -12.46
CA VAL A 165 -5.79 22.46 -13.52
C VAL A 165 -4.37 22.16 -13.04
N ASP A 166 -3.68 23.18 -12.52
CA ASP A 166 -2.25 23.07 -12.18
C ASP A 166 -2.03 22.42 -10.81
N VAL A 167 -2.87 22.75 -9.83
CA VAL A 167 -2.72 22.20 -8.46
C VAL A 167 -3.45 20.88 -8.30
N LEU A 168 -4.70 20.76 -8.76
CA LEU A 168 -5.53 19.57 -8.55
C LEU A 168 -5.59 18.61 -9.74
N GLY A 169 -4.86 18.93 -10.83
CA GLY A 169 -4.61 18.03 -11.94
C GLY A 169 -5.83 17.75 -12.84
N MET A 170 -6.75 18.70 -12.98
CA MET A 170 -7.95 18.59 -13.84
C MET A 170 -7.66 19.06 -15.27
N TRP A 171 -6.97 18.24 -16.07
CA TRP A 171 -6.39 18.66 -17.36
C TRP A 171 -7.35 18.76 -18.55
N GLY A 172 -8.66 18.53 -18.38
CA GLY A 172 -9.61 18.81 -19.44
C GLY A 172 -10.95 18.14 -19.26
N PRO A 173 -11.91 18.40 -20.17
CA PRO A 173 -13.04 17.52 -20.31
C PRO A 173 -12.53 16.20 -20.86
N TYR A 174 -12.53 15.17 -20.03
CA TYR A 174 -12.09 13.84 -20.45
C TYR A 174 -13.05 13.28 -21.50
N PRO A 175 -12.55 12.64 -22.57
CA PRO A 175 -13.39 12.11 -23.62
C PRO A 175 -14.33 11.04 -23.07
N ARG A 176 -15.53 10.95 -23.67
CA ARG A 176 -16.42 9.81 -23.40
C ARG A 176 -15.79 8.55 -23.98
N PHE A 177 -16.13 7.41 -23.38
CA PHE A 177 -15.76 6.11 -23.93
C PHE A 177 -16.17 5.99 -25.41
N HIS A 178 -15.23 5.55 -26.25
CA HIS A 178 -15.45 5.20 -27.65
C HIS A 178 -15.15 3.71 -27.86
N PRO A 179 -15.94 2.96 -28.66
CA PRO A 179 -15.72 1.52 -28.90
C PRO A 179 -14.30 1.17 -29.38
N ASP A 180 -13.65 2.09 -30.10
CA ASP A 180 -12.27 1.91 -30.58
C ASP A 180 -11.24 1.78 -29.46
N PHE A 181 -11.54 2.29 -28.25
CA PHE A 181 -10.66 2.10 -27.09
C PHE A 181 -10.68 0.65 -26.58
N ALA A 182 -11.83 -0.02 -26.66
CA ALA A 182 -11.94 -1.43 -26.24
C ALA A 182 -11.12 -2.39 -27.13
N VAL A 183 -10.80 -1.97 -28.36
CA VAL A 183 -9.92 -2.73 -29.27
C VAL A 183 -8.47 -2.75 -28.79
N ARG A 184 -8.06 -1.85 -27.88
CA ARG A 184 -6.69 -1.77 -27.35
C ARG A 184 -6.32 -2.97 -26.46
N GLY A 185 -7.29 -3.70 -25.92
CA GLY A 185 -7.05 -4.87 -25.09
C GLY A 185 -6.38 -4.52 -23.75
N PHE A 186 -5.56 -5.44 -23.23
CA PHE A 186 -4.79 -5.22 -22.00
C PHE A 186 -3.46 -4.52 -22.28
N PRO A 187 -2.88 -3.80 -21.29
CA PRO A 187 -1.52 -3.28 -21.39
C PRO A 187 -0.52 -4.37 -21.80
N PRO A 188 0.41 -4.10 -22.73
CA PRO A 188 1.35 -5.11 -23.24
C PRO A 188 2.31 -5.64 -22.16
N ASP A 189 2.56 -4.84 -21.12
CA ASP A 189 3.44 -5.09 -19.99
C ASP A 189 2.69 -5.50 -18.71
N LEU A 190 1.44 -5.97 -18.84
CA LEU A 190 0.56 -6.29 -17.71
C LEU A 190 1.21 -7.15 -16.62
N ALA A 191 2.01 -8.15 -17.00
CA ALA A 191 2.68 -9.02 -16.02
C ALA A 191 3.71 -8.25 -15.17
N LEU A 192 4.45 -7.32 -15.78
CA LEU A 192 5.40 -6.47 -15.06
C LEU A 192 4.66 -5.45 -14.20
N ILE A 193 3.57 -4.87 -14.71
CA ILE A 193 2.69 -3.98 -13.93
C ILE A 193 2.19 -4.71 -12.67
N ILE A 194 1.68 -5.94 -12.80
CA ILE A 194 1.20 -6.72 -11.66
C ILE A 194 2.33 -6.93 -10.64
N LEU A 195 3.53 -7.30 -11.09
CA LEU A 195 4.67 -7.54 -10.20
C LEU A 195 5.10 -6.26 -9.48
N TYR A 196 5.18 -5.15 -10.21
CA TYR A 196 5.52 -3.84 -9.68
C TYR A 196 4.47 -3.38 -8.66
N GLN A 197 3.18 -3.46 -9.01
CA GLN A 197 2.07 -3.09 -8.12
C GLN A 197 2.01 -3.98 -6.89
N LEU A 198 2.39 -5.25 -6.99
CA LEU A 198 2.42 -6.16 -5.85
C LEU A 198 3.55 -5.86 -4.89
N ILE A 199 4.78 -5.69 -5.40
CA ILE A 199 5.98 -5.62 -4.55
C ILE A 199 6.35 -4.17 -4.21
N CYS A 200 6.46 -3.32 -5.24
CA CYS A 200 7.01 -1.97 -5.10
C CYS A 200 5.96 -0.97 -4.60
N VAL A 201 4.68 -1.23 -4.83
CA VAL A 201 3.58 -0.37 -4.39
C VAL A 201 2.84 -1.02 -3.22
N GLY A 202 2.04 -2.06 -3.50
CA GLY A 202 1.16 -2.70 -2.53
C GLY A 202 1.91 -3.18 -1.29
N TYR A 203 2.91 -4.06 -1.46
CA TYR A 203 3.62 -4.59 -0.29
C TYR A 203 4.39 -3.52 0.46
N ALA A 204 5.12 -2.66 -0.24
CA ALA A 204 5.90 -1.58 0.38
C ALA A 204 5.01 -0.62 1.19
N GLU A 205 3.92 -0.14 0.62
CA GLU A 205 3.00 0.76 1.31
C GLU A 205 2.27 0.07 2.47
N GLU A 206 1.75 -1.14 2.27
CA GLU A 206 1.08 -1.87 3.35
C GLU A 206 2.05 -2.24 4.48
N TYR A 207 3.32 -2.50 4.18
CA TYR A 207 4.38 -2.71 5.17
C TYR A 207 4.55 -1.46 6.06
N PHE A 208 4.61 -0.28 5.46
CA PHE A 208 4.73 0.98 6.20
C PHE A 208 3.45 1.33 6.99
N TYR A 209 2.30 1.38 6.31
CA TYR A 209 1.06 1.88 6.89
C TYR A 209 0.40 0.86 7.81
N ARG A 210 0.22 -0.40 7.37
CA ARG A 210 -0.56 -1.42 8.09
C ARG A 210 0.35 -2.28 8.97
N GLY A 211 1.56 -2.54 8.50
CA GLY A 211 2.60 -3.25 9.24
C GLY A 211 3.10 -2.41 10.42
N TYR A 212 3.76 -1.29 10.14
CA TYR A 212 4.36 -0.46 11.18
C TYR A 212 3.37 0.53 11.81
N MET A 213 2.83 1.48 11.05
CA MET A 213 2.09 2.61 11.62
C MET A 213 0.82 2.20 12.36
N GLN A 214 0.01 1.31 11.78
CA GLN A 214 -1.22 0.82 12.42
C GLN A 214 -0.91 0.03 13.68
N THR A 215 0.08 -0.89 13.65
CA THR A 215 0.51 -1.65 14.83
C THR A 215 1.09 -0.74 15.90
N ARG A 216 1.80 0.31 15.50
CA ARG A 216 2.37 1.27 16.42
C ARG A 216 1.29 2.08 17.12
N LEU A 217 0.28 2.55 16.39
CA LEU A 217 -0.87 3.25 16.96
C LEU A 217 -1.79 2.33 17.79
N ASP A 218 -1.85 1.03 17.47
CA ASP A 218 -2.53 0.01 18.29
C ASP A 218 -1.92 -0.11 19.71
N SER A 219 -0.67 0.32 19.92
CA SER A 219 -0.07 0.33 21.27
C SER A 219 -0.61 1.46 22.16
N VAL A 220 -1.24 2.48 21.57
CA VAL A 220 -1.79 3.66 22.26
C VAL A 220 -3.31 3.65 22.26
N PHE A 221 -3.91 3.27 21.14
CA PHE A 221 -5.36 3.09 21.01
C PHE A 221 -5.74 1.67 21.40
N ARG A 222 -6.92 1.46 22.00
CA ARG A 222 -7.43 0.10 22.22
C ARG A 222 -7.68 -0.58 20.86
N PRO A 223 -6.93 -1.64 20.49
CA PRO A 223 -7.00 -2.25 19.16
C PRO A 223 -8.26 -3.09 18.93
N ASP A 224 -9.10 -3.25 19.93
CA ASP A 224 -10.33 -4.04 19.92
C ASP A 224 -11.57 -3.19 20.24
N ARG A 225 -11.45 -1.86 20.06
CA ARG A 225 -12.53 -0.90 20.37
C ARG A 225 -13.79 -1.12 19.54
N PHE A 226 -13.64 -1.56 18.30
CA PHE A 226 -14.72 -1.76 17.34
C PHE A 226 -14.69 -3.19 16.79
N GLN A 227 -15.85 -3.68 16.36
CA GLN A 227 -15.98 -4.97 15.69
C GLN A 227 -16.90 -4.84 14.49
N LEU A 228 -16.43 -5.26 13.31
CA LEU A 228 -17.21 -5.23 12.07
C LEU A 228 -16.85 -6.43 11.19
N PHE A 229 -17.87 -7.19 10.74
CA PHE A 229 -17.72 -8.37 9.87
C PHE A 229 -16.64 -9.38 10.32
N GLY A 230 -16.51 -9.56 11.64
CA GLY A 230 -15.57 -10.51 12.24
C GLY A 230 -14.13 -10.00 12.40
N ALA A 231 -13.84 -8.74 12.06
CA ALA A 231 -12.59 -8.08 12.41
C ALA A 231 -12.78 -7.23 13.68
N LYS A 232 -11.79 -7.25 14.58
CA LYS A 232 -11.70 -6.33 15.72
C LYS A 232 -10.60 -5.31 15.44
N PHE A 233 -10.88 -4.03 15.65
CA PHE A 233 -9.92 -2.94 15.35
C PHE A 233 -10.12 -1.73 16.26
N GLY A 234 -9.08 -0.89 16.35
CA GLY A 234 -9.07 0.35 17.12
C GLY A 234 -9.13 1.61 16.26
N TRP A 235 -8.94 2.77 16.91
CA TRP A 235 -8.82 4.07 16.23
C TRP A 235 -7.59 4.18 15.32
N SER A 236 -6.60 3.30 15.47
CA SER A 236 -5.46 3.17 14.56
C SER A 236 -5.90 3.01 13.10
N LEU A 237 -6.93 2.21 12.83
CA LEU A 237 -7.41 1.93 11.47
C LEU A 237 -7.88 3.20 10.75
N PRO A 238 -8.90 3.95 11.23
CA PRO A 238 -9.34 5.15 10.55
C PRO A 238 -8.27 6.26 10.52
N VAL A 239 -7.43 6.37 11.57
CA VAL A 239 -6.32 7.33 11.58
C VAL A 239 -5.31 7.02 10.48
N VAL A 240 -4.88 5.77 10.34
CA VAL A 240 -3.95 5.36 9.29
C VAL A 240 -4.58 5.48 7.91
N ALA A 241 -5.89 5.21 7.76
CA ALA A 241 -6.57 5.41 6.49
C ALA A 241 -6.57 6.89 6.08
N VAL A 242 -6.83 7.81 7.01
CA VAL A 242 -6.73 9.25 6.75
C VAL A 242 -5.30 9.66 6.40
N LEU A 243 -4.30 9.20 7.15
CA LEU A 243 -2.89 9.49 6.86
C LEU A 243 -2.48 8.94 5.49
N PHE A 244 -2.91 7.73 5.13
CA PHE A 244 -2.67 7.15 3.81
C PHE A 244 -3.24 8.04 2.69
N THR A 245 -4.50 8.47 2.83
CA THR A 245 -5.16 9.36 1.86
C THR A 245 -4.48 10.73 1.77
N LEU A 246 -4.14 11.33 2.91
CA LEU A 246 -3.43 12.61 2.93
C LEU A 246 -2.02 12.49 2.35
N GLY A 247 -1.35 11.34 2.50
CA GLY A 247 0.01 11.12 2.00
C GLY A 247 0.05 11.25 0.49
N HIS A 248 -0.95 10.69 -0.19
CA HIS A 248 -1.14 10.84 -1.63
C HIS A 248 -1.31 12.31 -2.03
N ALA A 249 -2.13 13.07 -1.29
CA ALA A 249 -2.35 14.49 -1.55
C ALA A 249 -1.15 15.38 -1.24
N LEU A 250 -0.33 15.05 -0.24
CA LEU A 250 0.89 15.81 0.09
C LEU A 250 2.00 15.59 -0.94
N VAL A 251 2.07 14.39 -1.50
CA VAL A 251 3.06 13.99 -2.50
C VAL A 251 2.69 14.52 -3.88
N GLU A 252 1.44 14.37 -4.30
CA GLU A 252 0.95 14.86 -5.59
C GLU A 252 -0.55 15.18 -5.49
N PRO A 253 -0.95 16.44 -5.31
CA PRO A 253 -2.35 16.77 -5.09
C PRO A 253 -3.22 16.46 -6.32
N ARG A 254 -4.33 15.75 -6.11
CA ARG A 254 -5.35 15.48 -7.15
C ARG A 254 -6.75 15.56 -6.55
N LEU A 255 -7.70 16.12 -7.31
CA LEU A 255 -9.08 16.33 -6.83
C LEU A 255 -9.78 15.04 -6.36
N TRP A 256 -9.48 13.90 -6.98
CA TRP A 256 -10.13 12.62 -6.72
C TRP A 256 -9.54 11.86 -5.52
N GLN A 257 -8.40 12.29 -4.97
CA GLN A 257 -7.72 11.58 -3.88
C GLN A 257 -8.53 11.38 -2.60
N PRO A 258 -9.50 12.24 -2.21
CA PRO A 258 -10.36 11.94 -1.06
C PRO A 258 -11.06 10.57 -1.16
N PHE A 259 -11.30 10.05 -2.37
CA PHE A 259 -11.89 8.72 -2.56
C PHE A 259 -10.92 7.57 -2.21
N ILE A 260 -9.62 7.82 -2.06
CA ILE A 260 -8.64 6.83 -1.58
C ILE A 260 -8.95 6.41 -0.13
N LEU A 261 -9.70 7.21 0.63
CA LEU A 261 -10.07 6.87 2.00
C LEU A 261 -10.82 5.53 2.09
N PHE A 262 -11.69 5.23 1.12
CA PHE A 262 -12.48 4.00 1.12
C PHE A 262 -11.63 2.72 0.98
N PRO A 263 -10.77 2.57 -0.04
CA PRO A 263 -9.86 1.43 -0.09
C PRO A 263 -8.88 1.44 1.09
N ALA A 264 -8.43 2.61 1.57
CA ALA A 264 -7.51 2.68 2.70
C ALA A 264 -8.11 2.13 4.01
N LEU A 265 -9.41 2.37 4.25
CA LEU A 265 -10.16 1.76 5.35
C LEU A 265 -10.26 0.24 5.18
N LEU A 266 -10.55 -0.22 3.97
CA LEU A 266 -10.66 -1.64 3.65
C LEU A 266 -9.31 -2.37 3.80
N PHE A 267 -8.19 -1.76 3.41
CA PHE A 267 -6.85 -2.31 3.66
C PHE A 267 -6.60 -2.51 5.16
N GLY A 268 -6.91 -1.50 5.97
CA GLY A 268 -6.79 -1.60 7.43
C GLY A 268 -7.72 -2.66 8.03
N TRP A 269 -8.93 -2.82 7.47
CA TRP A 269 -9.88 -3.85 7.88
C TRP A 269 -9.40 -5.25 7.49
N LEU A 270 -8.85 -5.44 6.29
CA LEU A 270 -8.25 -6.70 5.84
C LEU A 270 -7.07 -7.10 6.73
N ARG A 271 -6.21 -6.15 7.12
CA ARG A 271 -5.16 -6.40 8.11
C ARG A 271 -5.76 -6.85 9.45
N ALA A 272 -6.77 -6.15 9.96
CA ALA A 272 -7.42 -6.52 11.21
C ALA A 272 -8.13 -7.89 11.15
N ARG A 273 -8.69 -8.24 9.99
CA ARG A 273 -9.42 -9.49 9.78
C ARG A 273 -8.50 -10.71 9.70
N THR A 274 -7.32 -10.53 9.12
CA THR A 274 -6.38 -11.61 8.79
C THR A 274 -5.17 -11.67 9.73
N GLY A 275 -4.92 -10.61 10.51
CA GLY A 275 -3.79 -10.48 11.42
C GLY A 275 -2.47 -10.09 10.74
N ASN A 276 -2.45 -9.92 9.42
CA ASN A 276 -1.24 -9.63 8.66
C ASN A 276 -1.53 -8.72 7.45
N VAL A 277 -0.48 -8.18 6.84
CA VAL A 277 -0.59 -7.23 5.72
C VAL A 277 -0.85 -7.91 4.36
N LEU A 278 -0.76 -9.23 4.24
CA LEU A 278 -0.79 -9.90 2.93
C LEU A 278 -2.12 -9.71 2.20
N ALA A 279 -3.25 -9.82 2.90
CA ALA A 279 -4.57 -9.63 2.26
C ALA A 279 -4.76 -8.20 1.77
N ALA A 280 -4.30 -7.22 2.56
CA ALA A 280 -4.30 -5.81 2.18
C ALA A 280 -3.38 -5.57 0.97
N THR A 281 -2.17 -6.16 0.98
CA THR A 281 -1.19 -6.07 -0.10
C THR A 281 -1.76 -6.59 -1.42
N LEU A 282 -2.35 -7.79 -1.40
CA LEU A 282 -2.95 -8.40 -2.58
C LEU A 282 -4.13 -7.58 -3.10
N PHE A 283 -4.96 -7.04 -2.20
CA PHE A 283 -6.11 -6.24 -2.59
C PHE A 283 -5.68 -4.86 -3.13
N HIS A 284 -4.65 -4.24 -2.55
CA HIS A 284 -4.07 -2.99 -3.01
C HIS A 284 -3.50 -3.17 -4.43
N ALA A 285 -2.64 -4.16 -4.64
CA ALA A 285 -2.07 -4.46 -5.95
C ALA A 285 -3.16 -4.77 -6.99
N TRP A 286 -4.18 -5.54 -6.61
CA TRP A 286 -5.35 -5.80 -7.45
C TRP A 286 -6.07 -4.50 -7.82
N ALA A 287 -6.34 -3.63 -6.84
CA ALA A 287 -7.06 -2.39 -7.08
C ALA A 287 -6.33 -1.46 -8.05
N ASN A 288 -5.03 -1.27 -7.84
CA ASN A 288 -4.22 -0.46 -8.74
C ASN A 288 -4.13 -1.07 -10.13
N THR A 289 -3.92 -2.39 -10.22
CA THR A 289 -3.84 -3.08 -11.52
C THR A 289 -5.15 -2.96 -12.29
N VAL A 290 -6.30 -3.19 -11.64
CA VAL A 290 -7.60 -3.05 -12.32
C VAL A 290 -7.82 -1.61 -12.78
N MET A 291 -7.45 -0.60 -11.97
CA MET A 291 -7.52 0.79 -12.39
C MET A 291 -6.64 1.07 -13.61
N ILE A 292 -5.38 0.63 -13.63
CA ILE A 292 -4.47 0.79 -14.77
C ILE A 292 -5.04 0.11 -16.03
N VAL A 293 -5.56 -1.10 -15.89
CA VAL A 293 -6.18 -1.84 -16.99
C VAL A 293 -7.41 -1.11 -17.51
N LEU A 294 -8.29 -0.63 -16.63
CA LEU A 294 -9.47 0.12 -17.04
C LEU A 294 -9.07 1.45 -17.69
N ASP A 295 -8.17 2.23 -17.10
CA ASP A 295 -7.70 3.48 -17.68
C ASP A 295 -7.10 3.26 -19.08
N HIS A 296 -6.36 2.16 -19.28
CA HIS A 296 -5.85 1.76 -20.59
C HIS A 296 -6.98 1.45 -21.59
N ILE A 297 -7.95 0.62 -21.20
CA ILE A 297 -9.12 0.24 -22.02
C ILE A 297 -9.97 1.45 -22.38
N TYR A 298 -10.03 2.48 -21.53
CA TYR A 298 -10.83 3.68 -21.74
C TYR A 298 -10.03 4.82 -22.40
N GLY A 299 -8.77 4.57 -22.75
CA GLY A 299 -7.91 5.58 -23.38
C GLY A 299 -7.56 6.76 -22.47
N ILE A 300 -7.71 6.59 -21.16
CA ILE A 300 -7.30 7.53 -20.11
C ILE A 300 -5.83 7.24 -19.80
N THR A 301 -4.98 7.19 -20.82
CA THR A 301 -3.55 7.13 -20.58
C THR A 301 -3.16 8.47 -19.98
N SER A 302 -2.70 8.44 -18.72
CA SER A 302 -1.98 9.53 -18.09
C SER A 302 -0.88 9.98 -19.05
N ALA A 303 -0.95 11.23 -19.48
CA ALA A 303 0.19 11.90 -20.07
C ALA A 303 1.37 11.75 -19.09
N GLY A 304 2.39 10.99 -19.47
CA GLY A 304 3.58 10.72 -18.66
C GLY A 304 3.81 9.24 -18.35
N SER A 305 4.15 8.46 -19.38
CA SER A 305 5.22 7.46 -19.26
C SER A 305 6.56 8.17 -19.23
#